data_AF-A0A7C8BR05-F1
#
_entry.id   AF-A0A7C8BR05-F1
#
_cell.length_a   1.000
_cell.length_b   1.000
_cell.length_c   1.000
_cell.angle_alpha   90.00
_cell.angle_beta   90.00
_cell.angle_gamma   90.00
#
_symmetry.space_group_name_H-M   'P 1'
#
loop_
_entity.id
_entity.type
_entity.pdbx_description
1 polymer ?
#
loop_
_entity_poly.entity_id
_entity_poly.type
_entity_poly.pdbx_seq_one_letter_code
_entity_poly.pdbx_strand_id
1 'polypeptide(L)'
;TGMVDLSRDSTGRTRARLLDLVPGRSGKAYASWLAERGEAFRKNVKVAALDPFAGYKTAIDDQFEDATAVLDAFHVVKLGTAAVDEVRRRVQQDTLGHRGRTGDPLYGIQTILRAGAENLTDKQRARLVAAIEADPAHDEVFVAWQCAQQLRSAYHQKDLAAGRRIAEKVLDTFHTCPIPEIARLGRTLRRWRAAFLAYFTTGRSSNGGTEAVNRINELHRRLARGIRNRDNYRLRTLLAAGRLTP
;
A
#
# COMPACT_ATOMS: atom_id res chain seq x y z
N THR A 1 -7.10 -9.01 13.37
CA THR A 1 -5.90 -9.05 12.52
C THR A 1 -5.65 -10.46 12.02
N GLY A 2 -5.42 -10.64 10.72
CA GLY A 2 -4.94 -11.91 10.18
C GLY A 2 -3.41 -11.97 10.23
N MET A 3 -2.86 -13.08 10.71
CA MET A 3 -1.43 -13.36 10.69
C MET A 3 -1.15 -14.24 9.48
N VAL A 4 -0.34 -13.77 8.54
CA VAL A 4 -0.14 -14.45 7.25
C VAL A 4 1.34 -14.73 7.05
N ASP A 5 1.65 -15.98 6.76
CA ASP A 5 2.97 -16.40 6.28
C ASP A 5 3.08 -16.09 4.79
N LEU A 6 4.13 -15.34 4.44
CA LEU A 6 4.44 -14.89 3.09
C LEU A 6 5.74 -15.51 2.56
N SER A 7 6.24 -16.56 3.22
CA SER A 7 7.43 -17.29 2.82
C SER A 7 7.33 -17.77 1.37
N ARG A 8 8.46 -17.70 0.66
CA ARG A 8 8.59 -18.15 -0.71
C ARG A 8 8.95 -19.64 -0.72
N ASP A 9 8.39 -20.38 -1.66
CA ASP A 9 8.82 -21.76 -1.92
C ASP A 9 10.20 -21.80 -2.63
N SER A 10 10.72 -23.00 -2.88
CA SER A 10 12.00 -23.22 -3.56
C SER A 10 12.08 -22.62 -4.97
N THR A 11 10.94 -22.27 -5.58
CA THR A 11 10.85 -21.60 -6.89
C THR A 11 10.71 -20.08 -6.77
N GLY A 12 10.79 -19.53 -5.55
CA GLY A 12 10.66 -18.10 -5.28
C GLY A 12 9.22 -17.58 -5.26
N ARG A 13 8.21 -18.46 -5.37
CA ARG A 13 6.79 -18.07 -5.39
C ARG A 13 6.25 -17.94 -3.97
N THR A 14 5.59 -16.82 -3.68
CA THR A 14 4.91 -16.62 -2.39
C THR A 14 3.66 -17.50 -2.34
N ARG A 15 3.61 -18.39 -1.34
CA ARG A 15 2.42 -19.20 -1.04
C ARG A 15 1.77 -18.69 0.23
N ALA A 16 1.03 -17.58 0.11
CA ALA A 16 0.37 -16.96 1.24
C ALA A 16 -0.48 -17.98 2.00
N ARG A 17 -0.28 -18.04 3.33
CA ARG A 17 -0.95 -18.95 4.25
C ARG A 17 -1.39 -18.20 5.48
N LEU A 18 -2.67 -18.29 5.82
CA LEU A 18 -3.18 -17.76 7.08
C LEU A 18 -2.70 -18.63 8.25
N LEU A 19 -1.90 -18.05 9.13
CA LEU A 19 -1.46 -18.67 10.37
C LEU A 19 -2.50 -18.52 11.49
N ASP A 20 -3.16 -17.37 11.56
CA ASP A 20 -4.17 -17.10 12.60
C ASP A 20 -5.08 -15.90 12.29
N LEU A 21 -6.22 -15.83 12.99
CA LEU A 21 -7.06 -14.64 13.11
C LEU A 21 -7.22 -14.26 14.58
N VAL A 22 -6.60 -13.14 14.94
CA VAL A 22 -6.59 -12.60 16.30
C VAL A 22 -7.57 -11.42 16.40
N PRO A 23 -8.37 -11.29 17.47
CA PRO A 23 -9.24 -10.13 17.67
C PRO A 23 -8.47 -8.80 17.73
N GLY A 24 -9.11 -7.73 17.25
CA GLY A 24 -8.56 -6.37 17.28
C GLY A 24 -7.63 -6.04 16.11
N ARG A 25 -7.16 -4.78 16.09
CA ARG A 25 -6.21 -4.22 15.10
C ARG A 25 -5.14 -3.38 15.80
N SER A 26 -4.56 -3.93 16.87
CA SER A 26 -3.55 -3.24 17.69
C SER A 26 -2.19 -3.94 17.60
N GLY A 27 -1.12 -3.16 17.81
CA GLY A 27 0.23 -3.69 17.99
C GLY A 27 0.30 -4.72 19.14
N LYS A 28 -0.43 -4.48 20.23
CA LYS A 28 -0.54 -5.42 21.35
C LYS A 28 -1.07 -6.79 20.96
N ALA A 29 -2.14 -6.84 20.14
CA ALA A 29 -2.69 -8.12 19.68
C ALA A 29 -1.69 -8.91 18.82
N TYR A 30 -0.86 -8.21 18.04
CA TYR A 30 0.23 -8.82 17.28
C TYR A 30 1.35 -9.33 18.20
N ALA A 31 1.83 -8.49 19.13
CA ALA A 31 2.88 -8.82 20.08
C ALA A 31 2.53 -10.03 20.96
N SER A 32 1.32 -10.07 21.51
CA SER A 32 0.83 -11.20 22.31
C SER A 32 0.80 -12.49 21.51
N TRP A 33 0.26 -12.45 20.28
CA TRP A 33 0.22 -13.64 19.41
C TRP A 33 1.61 -14.19 19.11
N LEU A 34 2.61 -13.32 18.91
CA LEU A 34 3.99 -13.75 18.69
C LEU A 34 4.64 -14.32 19.96
N ALA A 35 4.27 -13.82 21.13
CA ALA A 35 4.77 -14.35 22.42
C ALA A 35 4.35 -15.79 22.63
N GLU A 36 3.10 -16.09 22.31
CA GLU A 36 2.52 -17.43 22.42
C GLU A 36 3.21 -18.46 21.49
N ARG A 37 3.98 -18.03 20.48
CA ARG A 37 4.72 -18.93 19.57
C ARG A 37 6.13 -19.29 20.05
N GLY A 38 6.62 -18.61 21.09
CA GLY A 38 7.94 -18.83 21.65
C GLY A 38 9.09 -18.20 20.86
N GLU A 39 10.27 -18.16 21.49
CA GLU A 39 11.46 -17.46 20.98
C GLU A 39 12.00 -18.08 19.68
N ALA A 40 11.97 -19.41 19.57
CA ALA A 40 12.43 -20.13 18.38
C ALA A 40 11.64 -19.72 17.13
N PHE A 41 10.32 -19.53 17.24
CA PHE A 41 9.50 -19.06 16.12
C PHE A 41 9.88 -17.62 15.74
N ARG A 42 9.99 -16.73 16.73
CA ARG A 42 10.32 -15.31 16.52
C ARG A 42 11.66 -15.11 15.82
N LYS A 43 12.70 -15.84 16.22
CA LYS A 43 14.04 -15.78 15.61
C LYS A 43 14.05 -16.17 14.13
N ASN A 44 13.06 -16.95 13.69
CA ASN A 44 12.91 -17.35 12.29
C ASN A 44 12.17 -16.31 11.44
N VAL A 45 11.51 -15.31 12.04
CA VAL A 45 10.87 -14.22 11.30
C VAL A 45 11.93 -13.20 10.90
N LYS A 46 12.28 -13.16 9.61
CA LYS A 46 13.31 -12.23 9.08
C LYS A 46 12.75 -10.95 8.48
N VAL A 47 11.50 -10.98 8.00
CA VAL A 47 10.86 -9.85 7.30
C VAL A 47 9.42 -9.73 7.75
N ALA A 48 8.99 -8.49 8.05
CA ALA A 48 7.60 -8.17 8.39
C ALA A 48 7.05 -7.15 7.39
N ALA A 49 6.17 -7.59 6.47
CA ALA A 49 5.51 -6.71 5.51
C ALA A 49 4.24 -6.10 6.12
N LEU A 50 4.12 -4.78 6.08
CA LEU A 50 3.13 -4.05 6.87
C LEU A 50 2.52 -2.87 6.12
N ASP A 51 1.28 -2.55 6.48
CA ASP A 51 0.61 -1.35 6.02
C ASP A 51 1.19 -0.12 6.75
N PRO A 52 1.26 1.08 6.12
CA PRO A 52 1.75 2.31 6.73
C PRO A 52 0.76 2.90 7.76
N PHE A 53 0.43 2.12 8.78
CA PHE A 53 -0.41 2.52 9.91
C PHE A 53 0.45 2.75 11.15
N ALA A 54 0.26 3.88 11.82
CA ALA A 54 1.11 4.30 12.94
C ALA A 54 1.18 3.25 14.08
N GLY A 55 0.08 2.54 14.35
CA GLY A 55 0.04 1.50 15.38
C GLY A 55 0.88 0.26 15.09
N TYR A 56 1.34 0.04 13.85
CA TYR A 56 2.30 -1.02 13.54
C TYR A 56 3.75 -0.59 13.74
N LYS A 57 4.08 0.70 13.59
CA LYS A 57 5.46 1.19 13.74
C LYS A 57 6.01 0.87 15.13
N THR A 58 5.27 1.28 16.17
CA THR A 58 5.63 1.01 17.58
C THR A 58 5.72 -0.49 17.86
N ALA A 59 4.83 -1.30 17.29
CA ALA A 59 4.84 -2.74 17.51
C ALA A 59 6.06 -3.45 16.91
N ILE A 60 6.61 -2.93 15.81
CA ILE A 60 7.84 -3.44 15.19
C ILE A 60 9.03 -3.05 16.07
N ASP A 61 9.16 -1.76 16.35
CA ASP A 61 10.30 -1.19 17.06
C ASP A 61 10.45 -1.84 18.45
N ASP A 62 9.33 -2.18 19.12
CA ASP A 62 9.32 -2.77 20.46
C ASP A 62 9.48 -4.31 20.51
N GLN A 63 9.26 -5.04 19.41
CA GLN A 63 9.10 -6.52 19.46
C GLN A 63 9.88 -7.31 18.39
N PHE A 64 10.46 -6.62 17.41
CA PHE A 64 11.16 -7.22 16.28
C PHE A 64 12.52 -6.57 16.04
N GLU A 65 13.38 -6.56 17.06
CA GLU A 65 14.76 -6.08 16.90
C GLU A 65 15.48 -6.79 15.73
N ASP A 66 15.14 -8.05 15.46
CA ASP A 66 15.80 -8.88 14.44
C ASP A 66 15.09 -8.93 13.07
N ALA A 67 13.85 -8.45 12.94
CA ALA A 67 13.11 -8.55 11.67
C ALA A 67 13.12 -7.23 10.89
N THR A 68 13.40 -7.32 9.60
CA THR A 68 13.33 -6.15 8.71
C THR A 68 11.87 -5.83 8.40
N ALA A 69 11.37 -4.70 8.89
CA ALA A 69 10.07 -4.20 8.47
C ALA A 69 10.09 -3.70 7.02
N VAL A 70 9.04 -3.99 6.26
CA VAL A 70 8.88 -3.56 4.87
C VAL A 70 7.50 -2.92 4.71
N LEU A 71 7.45 -1.71 4.15
CA LEU A 71 6.17 -1.11 3.78
C LEU A 71 5.56 -1.81 2.57
N ASP A 72 4.28 -2.08 2.65
CA ASP A 72 3.53 -2.66 1.56
C ASP A 72 3.47 -1.73 0.34
N ALA A 73 4.00 -2.20 -0.79
CA ALA A 73 4.08 -1.44 -2.03
C ALA A 73 2.69 -1.01 -2.55
N PHE A 74 1.66 -1.85 -2.40
CA PHE A 74 0.30 -1.50 -2.82
C PHE A 74 -0.25 -0.33 -2.00
N HIS A 75 -0.11 -0.37 -0.67
CA HIS A 75 -0.52 0.73 0.19
C HIS A 75 0.28 2.01 -0.05
N VAL A 76 1.58 1.90 -0.33
CA VAL A 76 2.42 3.07 -0.68
C VAL A 76 1.95 3.71 -1.99
N VAL A 77 1.70 2.92 -3.05
CA VAL A 77 1.16 3.44 -4.32
C VAL A 77 -0.23 4.04 -4.11
N LYS A 78 -1.08 3.41 -3.28
CA LYS A 78 -2.41 3.92 -2.92
C LYS A 78 -2.34 5.28 -2.21
N LEU A 79 -1.36 5.50 -1.34
CA LEU A 79 -1.12 6.82 -0.73
C LEU A 79 -0.76 7.87 -1.78
N GLY A 80 0.07 7.51 -2.76
CA GLY A 80 0.38 8.37 -3.90
C GLY A 80 -0.86 8.75 -4.70
N THR A 81 -1.69 7.78 -5.07
CA THR A 81 -2.94 8.03 -5.80
C THR A 81 -3.94 8.86 -4.98
N ALA A 82 -4.03 8.62 -3.66
CA ALA A 82 -4.88 9.42 -2.78
C ALA A 82 -4.43 10.88 -2.75
N ALA A 83 -3.13 11.16 -2.70
CA ALA A 83 -2.61 12.52 -2.77
C ALA A 83 -3.01 13.23 -4.08
N VAL A 84 -2.96 12.54 -5.23
CA VAL A 84 -3.43 13.10 -6.51
C VAL A 84 -4.92 13.45 -6.45
N ASP A 85 -5.75 12.54 -5.91
CA ASP A 85 -7.18 12.77 -5.75
C ASP A 85 -7.49 13.95 -4.81
N GLU A 86 -6.70 14.15 -3.76
CA GLU A 86 -6.81 15.30 -2.84
C GLU A 86 -6.45 16.61 -3.53
N VAL A 87 -5.30 16.68 -4.23
CA VAL A 87 -4.89 17.85 -5.00
C VAL A 87 -5.94 18.21 -6.05
N ARG A 88 -6.38 17.22 -6.83
CA ARG A 88 -7.45 17.40 -7.83
C ARG A 88 -8.72 17.98 -7.22
N ARG A 89 -9.15 17.49 -6.05
CA ARG A 89 -10.35 17.99 -5.38
C ARG A 89 -10.19 19.40 -4.84
N ARG A 90 -9.01 19.72 -4.28
CA ARG A 90 -8.70 21.07 -3.78
C ARG A 90 -8.68 22.06 -4.94
N VAL A 91 -7.83 21.84 -5.94
CA VAL A 91 -7.69 22.72 -7.12
C VAL A 91 -9.06 22.95 -7.75
N GLN A 92 -9.85 21.89 -7.95
CA GLN A 92 -11.16 22.04 -8.55
C GLN A 92 -12.16 22.83 -7.69
N GLN A 93 -12.10 22.69 -6.37
CA GLN A 93 -12.92 23.48 -5.46
C GLN A 93 -12.49 24.95 -5.46
N ASP A 94 -11.18 25.20 -5.52
CA ASP A 94 -10.59 26.55 -5.51
C ASP A 94 -10.88 27.29 -6.83
N THR A 95 -10.85 26.61 -7.98
CA THR A 95 -11.10 27.23 -9.30
C THR A 95 -12.58 27.34 -9.66
N LEU A 96 -13.41 26.36 -9.29
CA LEU A 96 -14.83 26.32 -9.70
C LEU A 96 -15.82 26.65 -8.58
N GLY A 97 -15.37 26.75 -7.33
CA GLY A 97 -16.24 27.01 -6.17
C GLY A 97 -17.14 25.82 -5.78
N HIS A 98 -17.00 24.66 -6.43
CA HIS A 98 -17.81 23.49 -6.16
C HIS A 98 -17.06 22.17 -6.35
N ARG A 99 -17.64 21.10 -5.79
CA ARG A 99 -17.16 19.72 -5.98
C ARG A 99 -17.34 19.26 -7.43
N GLY A 100 -16.46 18.34 -7.85
CA GLY A 100 -16.50 17.58 -9.11
C GLY A 100 -17.88 17.19 -9.61
N ARG A 101 -18.23 17.66 -10.81
CA ARG A 101 -19.41 17.23 -11.57
C ARG A 101 -19.09 17.08 -13.06
N THR A 102 -20.03 16.46 -13.77
CA THR A 102 -19.95 16.29 -15.23
C THR A 102 -19.76 17.64 -15.92
N GLY A 103 -18.78 17.72 -16.82
CA GLY A 103 -18.40 18.95 -17.51
C GLY A 103 -17.07 19.53 -17.01
N ASP A 104 -16.71 19.33 -15.75
CA ASP A 104 -15.47 19.87 -15.20
C ASP A 104 -14.24 19.13 -15.79
N PRO A 105 -13.21 19.83 -16.29
CA PRO A 105 -12.04 19.20 -16.91
C PRO A 105 -11.36 18.18 -15.99
N LEU A 106 -11.05 18.57 -14.75
CA LEU A 106 -10.39 17.71 -13.76
C LEU A 106 -11.27 16.52 -13.32
N TYR A 107 -12.59 16.70 -13.23
CA TYR A 107 -13.49 15.59 -12.92
C TYR A 107 -13.54 14.58 -14.07
N GLY A 108 -13.53 15.06 -15.31
CA GLY A 108 -13.56 14.24 -16.53
C GLY A 108 -12.34 13.32 -16.70
N ILE A 109 -11.21 13.62 -16.04
CA ILE A 109 -9.97 12.82 -16.09
C ILE A 109 -9.69 12.03 -14.81
N GLN A 110 -10.61 12.00 -13.83
CA GLN A 110 -10.36 11.36 -12.53
C GLN A 110 -9.89 9.90 -12.61
N THR A 111 -10.38 9.13 -13.58
CA THR A 111 -9.97 7.73 -13.78
C THR A 111 -8.62 7.61 -14.47
N ILE A 112 -8.27 8.56 -15.34
CA ILE A 112 -6.97 8.65 -16.01
C ILE A 112 -5.88 8.94 -14.98
N LEU A 113 -6.14 9.84 -14.04
CA LEU A 113 -5.21 10.20 -12.96
C LEU A 113 -4.84 9.03 -12.05
N ARG A 114 -5.68 7.99 -11.99
CA ARG A 114 -5.43 6.77 -11.19
C ARG A 114 -4.67 5.68 -11.95
N ALA A 115 -4.57 5.79 -13.26
CA ALA A 115 -3.88 4.80 -14.09
C ALA A 115 -2.37 5.04 -14.10
N GLY A 116 -1.61 3.96 -14.30
CA GLY A 116 -0.19 4.05 -14.63
C GLY A 116 0.00 4.69 -16.00
N ALA A 117 0.95 5.61 -16.13
CA ALA A 117 1.22 6.35 -17.37
C ALA A 117 1.44 5.41 -18.58
N GLU A 118 2.06 4.25 -18.35
CA GLU A 118 2.33 3.25 -19.38
C GLU A 118 1.07 2.54 -19.90
N ASN A 119 -0.04 2.60 -19.15
CA ASN A 119 -1.31 1.97 -19.52
C ASN A 119 -2.29 2.96 -20.17
N LEU A 120 -1.92 4.24 -20.29
CA LEU A 120 -2.75 5.22 -20.97
C LEU A 120 -2.73 4.94 -22.48
N THR A 121 -3.89 5.03 -23.10
CA THR A 121 -4.02 5.11 -24.56
C THR A 121 -3.70 6.53 -25.04
N ASP A 122 -3.41 6.71 -26.33
CA ASP A 122 -3.14 8.04 -26.89
C ASP A 122 -4.33 8.99 -26.71
N LYS A 123 -5.55 8.46 -26.83
CA LYS A 123 -6.78 9.20 -26.54
C LYS A 123 -6.85 9.66 -25.07
N GLN A 124 -6.43 8.81 -24.12
CA GLN A 124 -6.39 9.19 -22.70
C GLN A 124 -5.28 10.20 -22.42
N ARG A 125 -4.11 10.08 -23.07
CA ARG A 125 -3.02 11.07 -23.00
C ARG A 125 -3.49 12.43 -23.51
N ALA A 126 -4.12 12.48 -24.67
CA ALA A 126 -4.66 13.72 -25.24
C ALA A 126 -5.70 14.36 -24.31
N ARG A 127 -6.59 13.56 -23.71
CA ARG A 127 -7.57 14.05 -22.72
C ARG A 127 -6.93 14.57 -21.45
N LEU A 128 -5.86 13.93 -20.97
CA LEU A 128 -5.10 14.42 -19.82
C LEU A 128 -4.51 15.79 -20.14
N VAL A 129 -3.78 15.92 -21.26
CA VAL A 129 -3.18 17.18 -21.70
C VAL A 129 -4.23 18.28 -21.81
N ALA A 130 -5.31 18.05 -22.55
CA ALA A 130 -6.37 19.05 -22.74
C ALA A 130 -7.03 19.49 -21.42
N ALA A 131 -7.17 18.57 -20.45
CA ALA A 131 -7.73 18.92 -19.15
C ALA A 131 -6.76 19.72 -18.28
N ILE A 132 -5.45 19.48 -18.38
CA ILE A 132 -4.42 20.26 -17.68
C ILE A 132 -4.29 21.65 -18.31
N GLU A 133 -4.26 21.76 -19.64
CA GLU A 133 -4.14 23.03 -20.36
C GLU A 133 -5.38 23.94 -20.25
N ALA A 134 -6.51 23.41 -19.76
CA ALA A 134 -7.75 24.17 -19.63
C ALA A 134 -7.68 25.32 -18.59
N ASP A 135 -6.77 25.24 -17.61
CA ASP A 135 -6.58 26.25 -16.58
C ASP A 135 -5.16 26.12 -15.98
N PRO A 136 -4.35 27.20 -15.91
CA PRO A 136 -3.02 27.16 -15.28
C PRO A 136 -2.99 26.59 -13.86
N ALA A 137 -4.07 26.73 -13.08
CA ALA A 137 -4.16 26.16 -11.75
C ALA A 137 -4.14 24.61 -11.75
N HIS A 138 -4.45 23.97 -12.88
CA HIS A 138 -4.41 22.52 -13.04
C HIS A 138 -2.98 21.95 -13.07
N ASP A 139 -1.94 22.79 -13.23
CA ASP A 139 -0.54 22.36 -13.18
C ASP A 139 -0.20 21.65 -11.87
N GLU A 140 -0.78 22.07 -10.75
CA GLU A 140 -0.61 21.37 -9.48
C GLU A 140 -1.07 19.90 -9.56
N VAL A 141 -2.19 19.64 -10.24
CA VAL A 141 -2.71 18.28 -10.44
C VAL A 141 -1.75 17.46 -11.30
N PHE A 142 -1.18 18.08 -12.34
CA PHE A 142 -0.22 17.40 -13.20
C PHE A 142 1.07 17.05 -12.48
N VAL A 143 1.64 17.98 -11.71
CA VAL A 143 2.83 17.73 -10.87
C VAL A 143 2.53 16.63 -9.84
N ALA A 144 1.38 16.68 -9.18
CA ALA A 144 0.97 15.64 -8.24
C ALA A 144 0.88 14.26 -8.92
N TRP A 145 0.30 14.20 -10.12
CA TRP A 145 0.24 12.98 -10.92
C TRP A 145 1.63 12.47 -11.28
N GLN A 146 2.54 13.33 -11.74
CA GLN A 146 3.94 12.97 -12.02
C GLN A 146 4.65 12.40 -10.78
N CYS A 147 4.46 13.01 -9.61
CA CYS A 147 4.98 12.49 -8.35
C CYS A 147 4.43 11.07 -8.07
N ALA A 148 3.13 10.85 -8.22
CA ALA A 148 2.55 9.52 -8.03
C ALA A 148 3.11 8.49 -9.04
N GLN A 149 3.32 8.89 -10.31
CA GLN A 149 3.95 8.04 -11.32
C GLN A 149 5.42 7.72 -10.97
N GLN A 150 6.20 8.70 -10.47
CA GLN A 150 7.57 8.48 -10.01
C GLN A 150 7.62 7.52 -8.81
N LEU A 151 6.73 7.68 -7.83
CA LEU A 151 6.64 6.76 -6.70
C LEU A 151 6.33 5.34 -7.16
N ARG A 152 5.36 5.20 -8.08
CA ARG A 152 5.01 3.90 -8.65
C ARG A 152 6.15 3.29 -9.46
N SER A 153 6.88 4.08 -10.24
CA SER A 153 7.93 3.58 -11.11
C SER A 153 9.09 2.94 -10.35
N ALA A 154 9.32 3.33 -9.09
CA ALA A 154 10.28 2.68 -8.20
C ALA A 154 10.02 1.16 -8.07
N TYR A 155 8.75 0.77 -7.94
CA TYR A 155 8.34 -0.63 -7.77
C TYR A 155 8.27 -1.43 -9.08
N HIS A 156 8.26 -0.74 -10.24
CA HIS A 156 8.18 -1.37 -11.56
C HIS A 156 9.57 -1.69 -12.17
N GLN A 157 10.66 -1.30 -11.51
CA GLN A 157 12.00 -1.60 -12.00
C GLN A 157 12.36 -3.08 -11.87
N LYS A 158 12.88 -3.66 -12.96
CA LYS A 158 13.47 -5.01 -12.96
C LYS A 158 14.75 -5.08 -12.12
N ASP A 159 15.53 -4.01 -12.14
CA ASP A 159 16.70 -3.84 -11.27
C ASP A 159 16.29 -3.18 -9.95
N LEU A 160 16.61 -3.83 -8.83
CA LEU A 160 16.32 -3.31 -7.49
C LEU A 160 17.16 -2.08 -7.16
N ALA A 161 18.38 -1.96 -7.69
CA ALA A 161 19.21 -0.78 -7.48
C ALA A 161 18.61 0.44 -8.17
N ALA A 162 18.12 0.29 -9.41
CA ALA A 162 17.36 1.32 -10.10
C ALA A 162 16.08 1.73 -9.35
N GLY A 163 15.29 0.76 -8.88
CA GLY A 163 14.09 1.04 -8.08
C GLY A 163 14.42 1.80 -6.80
N ARG A 164 15.49 1.39 -6.10
CA ARG A 164 15.96 2.03 -4.89
C ARG A 164 16.40 3.48 -5.13
N ARG A 165 17.13 3.77 -6.22
CA ARG A 165 17.53 5.15 -6.57
C ARG A 165 16.32 6.07 -6.76
N ILE A 166 15.26 5.55 -7.39
CA ILE A 166 14.01 6.32 -7.55
C ILE A 166 13.35 6.56 -6.19
N ALA A 167 13.29 5.54 -5.32
CA ALA A 167 12.73 5.65 -3.98
C ALA A 167 13.50 6.64 -3.09
N GLU A 168 14.84 6.64 -3.16
CA GLU A 168 15.69 7.62 -2.48
C GLU A 168 15.41 9.03 -3.00
N LYS A 169 15.34 9.23 -4.32
CA LYS A 169 14.94 10.52 -4.90
C LYS A 169 13.57 10.99 -4.39
N VAL A 170 12.59 10.09 -4.29
CA VAL A 170 11.26 10.43 -3.73
C VAL A 170 11.37 10.91 -2.28
N LEU A 171 12.17 10.24 -1.45
CA LEU A 171 12.39 10.64 -0.05
C LEU A 171 13.07 12.00 0.07
N ASP A 172 13.92 12.33 -0.89
CA ASP A 172 14.67 13.58 -0.90
C ASP A 172 13.84 14.75 -1.44
N THR A 173 12.93 14.53 -2.39
CA THR A 173 12.24 15.64 -3.07
C THR A 173 10.80 15.87 -2.64
N PHE A 174 10.03 14.85 -2.26
CA PHE A 174 8.58 15.04 -2.09
C PHE A 174 8.24 15.95 -0.91
N HIS A 175 9.00 15.86 0.19
CA HIS A 175 8.70 16.58 1.42
C HIS A 175 8.84 18.11 1.32
N THR A 176 9.55 18.60 0.30
CA THR A 176 9.74 20.03 -0.02
C THR A 176 8.89 20.48 -1.21
N CYS A 177 8.00 19.63 -1.73
CA CYS A 177 7.11 20.02 -2.81
C CYS A 177 6.21 21.19 -2.36
N PRO A 178 6.00 22.22 -3.20
CA PRO A 178 5.10 23.33 -2.86
C PRO A 178 3.64 22.88 -2.72
N ILE A 179 3.26 21.74 -3.33
CA ILE A 179 1.92 21.17 -3.24
C ILE A 179 1.77 20.47 -1.88
N PRO A 180 0.89 20.97 -0.98
CA PRO A 180 0.83 20.52 0.41
C PRO A 180 0.60 19.02 0.60
N GLU A 181 -0.24 18.42 -0.25
CA GLU A 181 -0.57 17.00 -0.22
C GLU A 181 0.65 16.12 -0.57
N ILE A 182 1.46 16.53 -1.55
CA ILE A 182 2.69 15.84 -1.93
C ILE A 182 3.76 16.00 -0.85
N ALA A 183 3.88 17.21 -0.27
CA ALA A 183 4.75 17.45 0.88
C ALA A 183 4.40 16.54 2.07
N ARG A 184 3.11 16.37 2.34
CA ARG A 184 2.60 15.46 3.38
C ARG A 184 2.91 14.00 3.08
N LEU A 185 2.74 13.57 1.82
CA LEU A 185 3.15 12.23 1.37
C LEU A 185 4.66 12.02 1.61
N GLY A 186 5.50 12.97 1.20
CA GLY A 186 6.95 12.91 1.41
C GLY A 186 7.35 12.79 2.88
N ARG A 187 6.75 13.60 3.77
CA ARG A 187 6.95 13.48 5.23
C ARG A 187 6.55 12.11 5.77
N THR A 188 5.46 11.56 5.25
CA THR A 188 4.98 10.21 5.62
C THR A 188 6.00 9.15 5.20
N LEU A 189 6.47 9.16 3.96
CA LEU A 189 7.47 8.20 3.47
C LEU A 189 8.80 8.33 4.24
N ARG A 190 9.23 9.55 4.59
CA ARG A 190 10.43 9.78 5.41
C ARG A 190 10.31 9.19 6.82
N ARG A 191 9.13 9.30 7.46
CA ARG A 191 8.87 8.65 8.76
C ARG A 191 9.04 7.13 8.71
N TRP A 192 8.82 6.55 7.53
CA TRP A 192 8.94 5.13 7.26
C TRP A 192 10.17 4.79 6.40
N ARG A 193 11.19 5.67 6.34
CA ARG A 193 12.32 5.56 5.40
C ARG A 193 12.93 4.15 5.34
N ALA A 194 13.27 3.59 6.50
CA ALA A 194 13.88 2.26 6.57
C ALA A 194 12.97 1.19 5.95
N ALA A 195 11.71 1.14 6.37
CA ALA A 195 10.74 0.16 5.88
C ALA A 195 10.36 0.37 4.40
N PHE A 196 10.34 1.62 3.93
CA PHE A 196 10.10 1.93 2.52
C PHE A 196 11.24 1.42 1.63
N LEU A 197 12.49 1.66 2.04
CA LEU A 197 13.67 1.21 1.29
C LEU A 197 13.93 -0.30 1.40
N ALA A 198 13.50 -0.93 2.49
CA ALA A 198 13.68 -2.35 2.73
C ALA A 198 13.09 -3.25 1.62
N TYR A 199 12.02 -2.80 0.94
CA TYR A 199 11.48 -3.51 -0.23
C TYR A 199 12.55 -3.90 -1.26
N PHE A 200 13.55 -3.03 -1.46
CA PHE A 200 14.60 -3.20 -2.45
C PHE A 200 15.76 -4.09 -1.99
N THR A 201 15.80 -4.47 -0.70
CA THR A 201 16.83 -5.34 -0.13
C THR A 201 16.27 -6.68 0.35
N THR A 202 14.95 -6.81 0.51
CA THR A 202 14.28 -8.02 1.00
C THR A 202 13.59 -8.81 -0.11
N GLY A 203 14.16 -8.87 -1.32
CA GLY A 203 13.60 -9.67 -2.42
C GLY A 203 12.17 -9.30 -2.80
N ARG A 204 11.82 -8.01 -2.81
CA ARG A 204 10.48 -7.48 -3.14
C ARG A 204 9.36 -7.97 -2.21
N SER A 205 9.67 -8.26 -0.94
CA SER A 205 8.66 -8.59 0.05
C SER A 205 7.59 -7.50 0.14
N SER A 206 6.32 -7.90 0.13
CA SER A 206 5.18 -7.01 0.26
C SER A 206 4.00 -7.75 0.89
N ASN A 207 3.00 -7.01 1.36
CA ASN A 207 1.84 -7.56 2.05
C ASN A 207 0.76 -8.08 1.06
N GLY A 208 1.07 -8.16 -0.24
CA GLY A 208 0.10 -8.54 -1.28
C GLY A 208 -0.50 -9.95 -1.10
N GLY A 209 0.24 -10.88 -0.50
CA GLY A 209 -0.30 -12.21 -0.16
C GLY A 209 -1.37 -12.16 0.93
N THR A 210 -1.24 -11.24 1.89
CA THR A 210 -2.26 -10.99 2.92
C THR A 210 -3.54 -10.43 2.31
N GLU A 211 -3.45 -9.57 1.30
CA GLU A 211 -4.63 -9.08 0.57
C GLU A 211 -5.35 -10.22 -0.18
N ALA A 212 -4.61 -11.16 -0.76
CA ALA A 212 -5.21 -12.35 -1.36
C ALA A 212 -5.97 -13.19 -0.32
N VAL A 213 -5.37 -13.39 0.86
CA VAL A 213 -6.02 -14.06 2.00
C VAL A 213 -7.25 -13.28 2.47
N ASN A 214 -7.18 -11.95 2.62
CA ASN A 214 -8.31 -11.12 3.02
C ASN A 214 -9.50 -11.26 2.06
N ARG A 215 -9.24 -11.31 0.75
CA ARG A 215 -10.29 -11.57 -0.25
C ARG A 215 -10.93 -12.95 -0.09
N ILE A 216 -10.15 -14.00 0.17
CA ILE A 216 -10.69 -15.35 0.46
C ILE A 216 -11.58 -15.31 1.71
N ASN A 217 -11.14 -14.60 2.76
CA ASN A 217 -11.86 -14.46 4.02
C ASN A 217 -13.17 -13.68 3.86
N GLU A 218 -13.19 -12.65 3.01
CA GLU A 218 -14.41 -11.92 2.65
C GLU A 218 -15.38 -12.76 1.82
N LEU A 219 -14.87 -13.51 0.83
CA LEU A 219 -15.69 -14.40 0.03
C LEU A 219 -16.38 -15.45 0.91
N HIS A 220 -15.65 -16.07 1.83
CA HIS A 220 -16.22 -17.03 2.79
C HIS A 220 -17.30 -16.40 3.67
N ARG A 221 -17.12 -15.15 4.13
CA ARG A 221 -18.15 -14.43 4.89
C ARG A 221 -19.41 -14.19 4.06
N ARG A 222 -19.27 -13.81 2.78
CA ARG A 222 -20.40 -13.61 1.87
C ARG A 222 -21.17 -14.92 1.63
N LEU A 223 -20.47 -16.02 1.40
CA LEU A 223 -21.06 -17.35 1.20
C LEU A 223 -21.79 -17.85 2.45
N ALA A 224 -21.25 -17.59 3.65
CA ALA A 224 -21.86 -18.01 4.91
C ALA A 224 -23.12 -17.22 5.29
N ARG A 225 -23.44 -16.10 4.60
CA ARG A 225 -24.57 -15.20 4.90
C ARG A 225 -24.62 -14.74 6.37
N GLY A 226 -23.45 -14.54 6.96
CA GLY A 226 -23.28 -14.13 8.36
C GLY A 226 -22.74 -15.25 9.24
N ILE A 227 -21.86 -14.88 10.17
CA ILE A 227 -21.27 -15.82 11.14
C ILE A 227 -21.41 -15.19 12.52
N ARG A 228 -22.13 -15.86 13.41
CA ARG A 228 -22.42 -15.36 14.77
C ARG A 228 -21.37 -15.77 15.81
N ASN A 229 -20.65 -16.87 15.57
CA ASN A 229 -19.63 -17.39 16.47
C ASN A 229 -18.23 -17.08 15.90
N ARG A 230 -17.43 -16.36 16.68
CA ARG A 230 -16.08 -15.93 16.31
C ARG A 230 -15.13 -17.10 16.09
N ASP A 231 -15.20 -18.13 16.92
CA ASP A 231 -14.28 -19.27 16.84
C ASP A 231 -14.60 -20.10 15.59
N ASN A 232 -15.88 -20.24 15.25
CA ASN A 232 -16.30 -20.81 13.96
C ASN A 232 -15.79 -19.97 12.78
N TYR A 233 -15.83 -18.63 12.89
CA TYR A 233 -15.26 -17.76 11.86
C TYR A 233 -13.75 -18.01 11.72
N ARG A 234 -13.00 -18.02 12.82
CA ARG A 234 -11.56 -18.30 12.85
C ARG A 234 -11.24 -19.64 12.19
N LEU A 235 -11.86 -20.72 12.63
CA LEU A 235 -11.60 -22.08 12.12
C LEU A 235 -11.93 -22.22 10.64
N ARG A 236 -13.09 -21.72 10.18
CA ARG A 236 -13.46 -21.76 8.76
C ARG A 236 -12.47 -21.02 7.88
N THR A 237 -11.99 -19.89 8.38
CA THR A 237 -11.05 -19.07 7.62
C THR A 237 -9.65 -19.71 7.59
N LEU A 238 -9.23 -20.37 8.68
CA LEU A 238 -8.02 -21.19 8.71
C LEU A 238 -8.10 -22.40 7.77
N LEU A 239 -9.26 -23.06 7.68
CA LEU A 239 -9.47 -24.13 6.70
C LEU A 239 -9.37 -23.61 5.26
N ALA A 240 -9.97 -22.45 4.98
CA ALA A 240 -10.00 -21.88 3.63
C ALA A 240 -8.66 -21.32 3.16
N ALA A 241 -7.91 -20.66 4.05
CA ALA A 241 -6.72 -19.88 3.69
C ALA A 241 -5.44 -20.33 4.40
N GLY A 242 -5.51 -21.25 5.35
CA GLY A 242 -4.37 -21.73 6.14
C GLY A 242 -3.55 -22.81 5.46
N ARG A 243 -3.91 -23.21 4.23
CA ARG A 243 -3.21 -24.25 3.45
C ARG A 243 -2.86 -25.48 4.30
N LEU A 244 -3.82 -25.93 5.09
CA LEU A 244 -3.69 -27.18 5.85
C LEU A 244 -3.69 -28.30 4.82
N THR A 245 -2.54 -28.92 4.59
CA THR A 245 -2.47 -30.20 3.87
C THR A 245 -3.14 -31.26 4.75
N PRO A 246 -4.10 -32.03 4.23
CA PRO A 246 -4.50 -33.30 4.83
C PRO A 246 -3.30 -34.25 4.97
#